data_AF-A0A1Q9MV98-F1
#
_entry.id   AF-A0A1Q9MV98-F1
#
_cell.length_a   1.000
_cell.length_b   1.000
_cell.length_c   1.000
_cell.angle_alpha   90.00
_cell.angle_beta   90.00
_cell.angle_gamma   90.00
#
_symmetry.space_group_name_H-M   'P 1'
#
loop_
_entity.id
_entity.type
_entity.pdbx_description
1 polymer ?
#
loop_
_entity_poly.entity_id
_entity_poly.type
_entity_poly.pdbx_seq_one_letter_code
_entity_poly.pdbx_strand_id
1 'polypeptide(L)'
;MSAIRLPSDQELELVKLEKNFLKDFKSVVSADHGIQDAIDNLAKKIIQDITVKRDMVAKMRMIQELSKAITTDPNARITPEQVSEYDALSTRYSQLIDNNQFLVDGLKDIVLAYRSFLSKKEIYYQDYSKFCDYQSKFSDDVNKYRKLTNKLQSGDKIRQLEVDIRDEDNELDRQKKDRIKQLESLIEEGKLVDATWMKLKDFIKEFSF
;
A
#
# COMPACT_ATOMS: atom_id res chain seq x y z
N MET A 1 -35.65 26.42 -20.45
CA MET A 1 -34.70 25.47 -21.07
C MET A 1 -33.35 25.74 -20.47
N SER A 2 -32.76 24.77 -19.77
CA SER A 2 -31.39 24.90 -19.26
C SER A 2 -30.45 24.95 -20.44
N ALA A 3 -29.65 26.01 -20.57
CA ALA A 3 -28.60 26.07 -21.58
C ALA A 3 -27.61 24.92 -21.34
N ILE A 4 -27.13 24.30 -22.43
CA ILE A 4 -26.05 23.31 -22.36
C ILE A 4 -24.84 23.96 -21.70
N ARG A 5 -24.26 23.29 -20.70
CA ARG A 5 -23.00 23.74 -20.09
C ARG A 5 -21.88 23.63 -21.12
N LEU A 6 -21.21 24.75 -21.36
CA LEU A 6 -20.06 24.79 -22.25
C LEU A 6 -18.77 24.71 -21.43
N PRO A 7 -17.84 23.78 -21.74
CA PRO A 7 -16.54 23.75 -21.12
C PRO A 7 -15.79 25.08 -21.34
N SER A 8 -15.17 25.59 -20.30
CA SER A 8 -14.22 26.70 -20.38
C SER A 8 -12.85 26.22 -20.90
N ASP A 9 -12.03 27.12 -21.43
CA ASP A 9 -10.67 26.78 -21.87
C ASP A 9 -9.81 26.24 -20.71
N GLN A 10 -10.07 26.71 -19.49
CA GLN A 10 -9.44 26.21 -18.26
C GLN A 10 -9.83 24.76 -17.95
N GLU A 11 -11.09 24.38 -18.16
CA GLU A 11 -11.52 22.98 -18.00
C GLU A 11 -10.87 22.06 -19.04
N LEU A 12 -10.66 22.55 -20.26
CA LEU A 12 -9.94 21.79 -21.31
C LEU A 12 -8.46 21.61 -20.98
N GLU A 13 -7.82 22.65 -20.43
CA GLU A 13 -6.45 22.57 -19.96
C GLU A 13 -6.33 21.63 -18.75
N LEU A 14 -7.29 21.69 -17.83
CA LEU A 14 -7.37 20.77 -16.68
C LEU A 14 -7.42 19.32 -17.14
N VAL A 15 -8.29 18.95 -18.08
CA VAL A 15 -8.37 17.56 -18.60
C VAL A 15 -7.02 17.07 -19.15
N LYS A 16 -6.26 17.95 -19.82
CA LYS A 16 -4.91 17.59 -20.32
C LYS A 16 -3.93 17.35 -19.19
N LEU A 17 -3.95 18.22 -18.16
CA LEU A 17 -3.12 18.07 -16.98
C LEU A 17 -3.47 16.80 -16.21
N GLU A 18 -4.76 16.50 -16.02
CA GLU A 18 -5.22 15.28 -15.36
C GLU A 18 -4.79 14.01 -16.11
N LYS A 19 -4.85 14.02 -17.46
CA LYS A 19 -4.33 12.91 -18.27
C LYS A 19 -2.82 12.71 -18.14
N ASN A 20 -2.05 13.78 -18.00
CA ASN A 20 -0.61 13.67 -17.73
C ASN A 20 -0.35 13.16 -16.31
N PHE A 21 -1.06 13.71 -15.32
CA PHE A 21 -1.00 13.25 -13.94
C PHE A 21 -1.31 11.76 -13.80
N LEU A 22 -2.29 11.23 -14.54
CA LEU A 22 -2.62 9.80 -14.51
C LEU A 22 -1.45 8.90 -14.94
N LYS A 23 -0.60 9.36 -15.88
CA LYS A 23 0.61 8.60 -16.28
C LYS A 23 1.61 8.52 -15.13
N ASP A 24 1.83 9.63 -14.44
CA ASP A 24 2.71 9.69 -13.28
C ASP A 24 2.12 8.87 -12.11
N PHE A 25 0.81 8.98 -11.89
CA PHE A 25 0.09 8.23 -10.85
C PHE A 25 0.24 6.72 -11.02
N LYS A 26 0.10 6.19 -12.25
CA LYS A 26 0.33 4.77 -12.54
C LYS A 26 1.74 4.32 -12.18
N SER A 27 2.72 5.18 -12.44
CA SER A 27 4.13 4.92 -12.12
C SER A 27 4.33 4.87 -10.60
N VAL A 28 3.68 5.77 -9.86
CA VAL A 28 3.69 5.76 -8.38
C VAL A 28 3.05 4.48 -7.82
N VAL A 29 1.90 4.04 -8.36
CA VAL A 29 1.27 2.77 -7.94
C VAL A 29 2.22 1.59 -8.13
N SER A 30 2.94 1.56 -9.25
CA SER A 30 3.92 0.50 -9.54
C SER A 30 5.12 0.55 -8.58
N ALA A 31 5.59 1.75 -8.24
CA ALA A 31 6.67 1.92 -7.26
C ALA A 31 6.26 1.45 -5.86
N ASP A 32 5.03 1.75 -5.43
CA ASP A 32 4.52 1.32 -4.12
C ASP A 32 4.37 -0.20 -4.02
N HIS A 33 3.99 -0.89 -5.10
CA HIS A 33 4.04 -2.37 -5.14
C HIS A 33 5.46 -2.88 -4.90
N GLY A 34 6.46 -2.24 -5.51
CA GLY A 34 7.87 -2.57 -5.27
C GLY A 34 8.29 -2.39 -3.81
N ILE A 35 7.76 -1.38 -3.11
CA ILE A 35 7.97 -1.18 -1.67
C ILE A 35 7.33 -2.33 -0.88
N GLN A 36 6.06 -2.67 -1.16
CA GLN A 36 5.37 -3.78 -0.49
C GLN A 36 6.15 -5.10 -0.65
N ASP A 37 6.60 -5.40 -1.86
CA ASP A 37 7.36 -6.63 -2.15
C ASP A 37 8.70 -6.66 -1.43
N ALA A 38 9.40 -5.52 -1.34
CA ALA A 38 10.65 -5.42 -0.60
C ALA A 38 10.45 -5.72 0.90
N ILE A 39 9.36 -5.20 1.49
CA ILE A 39 9.01 -5.44 2.91
C ILE A 39 8.67 -6.91 3.14
N ASP A 40 7.86 -7.52 2.26
CA ASP A 40 7.50 -8.94 2.35
C ASP A 40 8.73 -9.85 2.23
N ASN A 41 9.63 -9.53 1.31
CA ASN A 41 10.90 -10.26 1.15
C ASN A 41 11.81 -10.12 2.37
N LEU A 42 11.89 -8.93 2.97
CA LEU A 42 12.63 -8.71 4.22
C LEU A 42 12.05 -9.57 5.36
N ALA A 43 10.72 -9.57 5.52
CA ALA A 43 10.05 -10.39 6.54
C ALA A 43 10.36 -11.89 6.36
N LYS A 44 10.27 -12.40 5.13
CA LYS A 44 10.61 -13.81 4.80
C LYS A 44 12.06 -14.14 5.12
N LYS A 45 12.99 -13.25 4.81
CA LYS A 45 14.42 -13.46 5.11
C LYS A 45 14.68 -13.56 6.62
N ILE A 46 14.09 -12.67 7.41
CA ILE A 46 14.25 -12.69 8.87
C ILE A 46 13.64 -13.98 9.46
N ILE A 47 12.50 -14.47 8.94
CA ILE A 47 11.91 -15.76 9.35
C ILE A 47 12.88 -16.92 9.14
N GLN A 48 13.57 -16.96 8.01
CA GLN A 48 14.57 -18.00 7.72
C GLN A 48 15.72 -17.93 8.75
N ASP A 49 16.23 -16.73 9.04
CA ASP A 49 17.30 -16.53 10.03
C ASP A 49 16.86 -16.92 11.45
N ILE A 50 15.61 -16.62 11.84
CA ILE A 50 15.02 -17.05 13.11
C ILE A 50 15.02 -18.57 13.22
N THR A 51 14.67 -19.26 12.14
CA THR A 51 14.56 -20.73 12.13
C THR A 51 15.92 -21.38 12.41
N VAL A 52 16.97 -20.91 11.73
CA VAL A 52 18.36 -21.37 11.98
C VAL A 52 18.79 -21.10 13.42
N LYS A 53 18.47 -19.91 13.96
CA LYS A 53 18.81 -19.55 15.34
C LYS A 53 18.06 -20.40 16.37
N ARG A 54 16.80 -20.76 16.12
CA ARG A 54 16.01 -21.66 17.00
C ARG A 54 16.66 -23.04 17.09
N ASP A 55 17.09 -23.60 15.97
CA ASP A 55 17.78 -24.90 15.93
C ASP A 55 19.10 -24.86 16.72
N MET A 56 19.85 -23.76 16.61
CA MET A 56 21.07 -23.54 17.39
C MET A 56 20.77 -23.48 18.90
N VAL A 57 19.77 -22.70 19.32
CA VAL A 57 19.37 -22.58 20.73
C VAL A 57 18.89 -23.92 21.29
N ALA A 58 18.17 -24.72 20.52
CA ALA A 58 17.78 -26.07 20.93
C ALA A 58 19.00 -26.95 21.21
N LYS A 59 20.01 -26.93 20.34
CA LYS A 59 21.29 -27.64 20.56
C LYS A 59 22.04 -27.11 21.78
N MET A 60 22.05 -25.80 22.00
CA MET A 60 22.68 -25.20 23.19
C MET A 60 22.01 -25.68 24.48
N ARG A 61 20.68 -25.78 24.52
CA ARG A 61 19.94 -26.32 25.68
C ARG A 61 20.30 -27.78 25.94
N MET A 62 20.41 -28.62 24.91
CA MET A 62 20.85 -30.01 25.05
C MET A 62 22.28 -30.10 25.61
N ILE A 63 23.21 -29.28 25.11
CA ILE A 63 24.60 -29.22 25.61
C ILE A 63 24.60 -28.79 27.08
N GLN A 64 23.79 -27.80 27.43
CA GLN A 64 23.66 -27.31 28.80
C GLN A 64 23.13 -28.39 29.75
N GLU A 65 22.08 -29.13 29.36
CA GLU A 65 21.52 -30.24 30.15
C GLU A 65 22.56 -31.33 30.40
N LEU A 66 23.30 -31.73 29.36
CA LEU A 66 24.41 -32.69 29.49
C LEU A 66 25.53 -32.15 30.40
N SER A 67 25.87 -30.87 30.26
CA SER A 67 26.91 -30.23 31.08
C SER A 67 26.51 -30.18 32.56
N LYS A 68 25.24 -29.88 32.87
CA LYS A 68 24.67 -29.95 34.23
C LYS A 68 24.77 -31.35 34.82
N ALA A 69 24.47 -32.38 34.02
CA ALA A 69 24.61 -33.77 34.47
C ALA A 69 26.08 -34.12 34.77
N ILE A 70 27.01 -33.71 33.88
CA ILE A 70 28.44 -33.98 34.04
C ILE A 70 29.02 -33.30 35.27
N THR A 71 28.60 -32.07 35.62
CA THR A 71 29.11 -31.36 36.80
C THR A 71 28.87 -32.07 38.14
N THR A 72 28.03 -33.11 38.16
CA THR A 72 27.83 -33.96 39.34
C THR A 72 28.90 -35.06 39.52
N ASP A 73 29.72 -35.32 38.49
CA ASP A 73 30.83 -36.27 38.54
C ASP A 73 32.07 -35.63 39.22
N PRO A 74 32.66 -36.27 40.24
CA PRO A 74 33.89 -35.80 40.89
C PRO A 74 35.08 -35.59 39.95
N ASN A 75 35.11 -36.27 38.79
CA ASN A 75 36.16 -36.16 37.77
C ASN A 75 35.77 -35.23 36.60
N ALA A 76 34.67 -34.49 36.73
CA ALA A 76 34.20 -33.58 35.70
C ALA A 76 35.25 -32.51 35.37
N ARG A 77 35.47 -32.29 34.08
CA ARG A 77 36.31 -31.19 33.57
C ARG A 77 35.51 -29.91 33.30
N ILE A 78 34.19 -29.98 33.41
CA ILE A 78 33.27 -28.86 33.20
C ILE A 78 32.93 -28.30 34.58
N THR A 79 32.97 -26.98 34.73
CA THR A 79 32.66 -26.32 36.01
C THR A 79 31.23 -25.77 36.04
N PRO A 80 30.64 -25.57 37.23
CA PRO A 80 29.34 -24.91 37.37
C PRO A 80 29.29 -23.51 36.74
N GLU A 81 30.39 -22.76 36.78
CA GLU A 81 30.48 -21.43 36.17
C GLU A 81 30.30 -21.50 34.64
N GLN A 82 30.96 -22.46 33.97
CA GLN A 82 30.80 -22.66 32.52
C GLN A 82 29.35 -23.02 32.16
N VAL A 83 28.69 -23.84 32.98
CA VAL A 83 27.27 -24.17 32.80
C VAL A 83 26.39 -22.93 32.94
N SER A 84 26.69 -22.06 33.90
CA SER A 84 25.98 -20.78 34.10
C SER A 84 26.19 -19.80 32.93
N GLU A 85 27.39 -19.75 32.35
CA GLU A 85 27.67 -18.93 31.16
C GLU A 85 26.87 -19.42 29.94
N TYR A 86 26.81 -20.73 29.73
CA TYR A 86 25.98 -21.31 28.66
C TYR A 86 24.49 -21.02 28.85
N ASP A 87 23.99 -21.08 30.09
CA ASP A 87 22.60 -20.73 30.42
C ASP A 87 22.28 -19.27 30.05
N ALA A 88 23.11 -18.34 30.51
CA ALA A 88 22.98 -16.92 30.22
C ALA A 88 23.01 -16.64 28.71
N LEU A 89 23.94 -17.29 27.99
CA LEU A 89 24.06 -17.14 26.54
C LEU A 89 22.82 -17.67 25.80
N SER A 90 22.33 -18.86 26.18
CA SER A 90 21.14 -19.48 25.57
C SER A 90 19.86 -18.65 25.82
N THR A 91 19.75 -18.06 27.01
CA THR A 91 18.64 -17.17 27.39
C THR A 91 18.69 -15.89 26.55
N ARG A 92 19.87 -15.28 26.42
CA ARG A 92 20.05 -14.09 25.57
C ARG A 92 19.70 -14.35 24.11
N TYR A 93 20.13 -15.49 23.55
CA TYR A 93 19.75 -15.85 22.18
C TYR A 93 18.26 -16.12 22.01
N SER A 94 17.61 -16.71 23.02
CA SER A 94 16.15 -16.91 23.02
C SER A 94 15.42 -15.56 22.96
N GLN A 95 15.82 -14.59 23.79
CA GLN A 95 15.25 -13.23 23.78
C GLN A 95 15.46 -12.53 22.42
N LEU A 96 16.64 -12.67 21.82
CA LEU A 96 16.90 -12.11 20.48
C LEU A 96 16.03 -12.75 19.39
N ILE A 97 15.72 -14.04 19.51
CA ILE A 97 14.80 -14.73 18.60
C ILE A 97 13.39 -14.16 18.74
N ASP A 98 12.91 -13.97 19.97
CA ASP A 98 11.58 -13.42 20.23
C ASP A 98 11.45 -11.98 19.69
N ASN A 99 12.48 -11.14 19.89
CA ASN A 99 12.50 -9.79 19.33
C ASN A 99 12.45 -9.79 17.80
N ASN A 100 13.18 -10.70 17.15
CA ASN A 100 13.14 -10.85 15.70
C ASN A 100 11.75 -11.33 15.22
N GLN A 101 11.06 -12.15 16.02
CA GLN A 101 9.70 -12.60 15.72
C GLN A 101 8.72 -11.42 15.73
N PHE A 102 8.78 -10.55 16.74
CA PHE A 102 7.96 -9.34 16.78
C PHE A 102 8.25 -8.39 15.60
N LEU A 103 9.52 -8.22 15.22
CA LEU A 103 9.90 -7.46 14.03
C LEU A 103 9.25 -8.05 12.76
N VAL A 104 9.31 -9.36 12.59
CA VAL A 104 8.67 -10.06 11.45
C VAL A 104 7.16 -9.80 11.42
N ASP A 105 6.50 -9.90 12.56
CA ASP A 105 5.06 -9.75 12.63
C ASP A 105 4.65 -8.29 12.33
N GLY A 106 5.40 -7.31 12.82
CA GLY A 106 5.22 -5.90 12.44
C GLY A 106 5.43 -5.63 10.94
N LEU A 107 6.43 -6.26 10.31
CA LEU A 107 6.63 -6.16 8.86
C LEU A 107 5.46 -6.77 8.06
N LYS A 108 4.90 -7.90 8.53
CA LYS A 108 3.72 -8.51 7.90
C LYS A 108 2.48 -7.63 8.03
N ASP A 109 2.29 -6.99 9.18
CA ASP A 109 1.17 -6.05 9.39
C ASP A 109 1.25 -4.87 8.40
N ILE A 110 2.45 -4.34 8.18
CA ILE A 110 2.69 -3.31 7.16
C ILE A 110 2.36 -3.82 5.76
N VAL A 111 2.78 -5.04 5.41
CA VAL A 111 2.45 -5.66 4.10
C VAL A 111 0.94 -5.80 3.92
N LEU A 112 0.21 -6.22 4.96
CA LEU A 112 -1.25 -6.34 4.91
C LEU A 112 -1.92 -4.97 4.72
N ALA A 113 -1.45 -3.94 5.43
CA ALA A 113 -1.95 -2.58 5.27
C ALA A 113 -1.68 -2.04 3.85
N TYR A 114 -0.47 -2.25 3.31
CA TYR A 114 -0.13 -1.89 1.93
C TYR A 114 -1.00 -2.59 0.90
N ARG A 115 -1.31 -3.88 1.07
CA ARG A 115 -2.18 -4.61 0.14
C ARG A 115 -3.57 -3.99 0.04
N SER A 116 -4.17 -3.63 1.18
CA SER A 116 -5.46 -2.96 1.22
C SER A 116 -5.40 -1.59 0.54
N PHE A 117 -4.40 -0.78 0.92
CA PHE A 117 -4.17 0.55 0.38
C PHE A 117 -3.96 0.52 -1.15
N LEU A 118 -3.10 -0.37 -1.64
CA LEU A 118 -2.77 -0.46 -3.06
C LEU A 118 -3.94 -0.95 -3.92
N SER A 119 -4.71 -1.92 -3.42
CA SER A 119 -5.95 -2.35 -4.09
C SER A 119 -6.91 -1.18 -4.30
N LYS A 120 -7.14 -0.37 -3.25
CA LYS A 120 -7.97 0.83 -3.35
C LYS A 120 -7.36 1.91 -4.24
N LYS A 121 -6.04 2.10 -4.19
CA LYS A 121 -5.31 3.06 -5.03
C LYS A 121 -5.41 2.71 -6.51
N GLU A 122 -5.35 1.43 -6.85
CA GLU A 122 -5.53 0.92 -8.21
C GLU A 122 -6.97 1.14 -8.71
N ILE A 123 -7.97 0.80 -7.89
CA ILE A 123 -9.38 1.04 -8.23
C ILE A 123 -9.60 2.54 -8.49
N TYR A 124 -9.10 3.39 -7.60
CA TYR A 124 -9.16 4.84 -7.76
C TYR A 124 -8.51 5.32 -9.06
N TYR A 125 -7.30 4.83 -9.36
CA TYR A 125 -6.61 5.15 -10.61
C TYR A 125 -7.43 4.76 -11.84
N GLN A 126 -7.96 3.54 -11.87
CA GLN A 126 -8.75 3.04 -13.00
C GLN A 126 -10.01 3.88 -13.22
N ASP A 127 -10.73 4.19 -12.14
CA ASP A 127 -11.95 5.00 -12.22
C ASP A 127 -11.65 6.45 -12.58
N TYR A 128 -10.56 7.02 -12.07
CA TYR A 128 -10.14 8.37 -12.44
C TYR A 128 -9.69 8.44 -13.91
N SER A 129 -9.01 7.40 -14.41
CA SER A 129 -8.67 7.29 -15.83
C SER A 129 -9.92 7.28 -16.72
N LYS A 130 -10.92 6.47 -16.37
CA LYS A 130 -12.21 6.44 -17.10
C LYS A 130 -12.90 7.80 -17.06
N PHE A 131 -12.90 8.46 -15.90
CA PHE A 131 -13.47 9.78 -15.75
C PHE A 131 -12.81 10.81 -16.67
N CYS A 132 -11.47 10.86 -16.72
CA CYS A 132 -10.75 11.78 -17.59
C CYS A 132 -10.98 11.51 -19.08
N ASP A 133 -11.13 10.24 -19.47
CA ASP A 133 -11.51 9.88 -20.84
C ASP A 133 -12.94 10.31 -21.18
N TYR A 134 -13.87 10.11 -20.24
CA TYR A 134 -15.26 10.54 -20.38
C TYR A 134 -15.38 12.06 -20.48
N GLN A 135 -14.65 12.80 -19.63
CA GLN A 135 -14.62 14.27 -19.68
C GLN A 135 -14.01 14.81 -20.98
N SER A 136 -12.99 14.12 -21.51
CA SER A 136 -12.41 14.44 -22.82
C SER A 136 -13.42 14.26 -23.94
N LYS A 137 -14.17 13.15 -23.94
CA LYS A 137 -15.21 12.87 -24.93
C LYS A 137 -16.35 13.88 -24.85
N PHE A 138 -16.84 14.19 -23.65
CA PHE A 138 -17.85 15.22 -23.42
C PHE A 138 -17.43 16.58 -24.02
N SER A 139 -16.17 16.98 -23.79
CA SER A 139 -15.62 18.20 -24.39
C SER A 139 -15.66 18.17 -25.92
N ASP A 140 -15.31 17.04 -26.54
CA ASP A 140 -15.32 16.88 -27.99
C ASP A 140 -16.75 16.93 -28.55
N ASP A 141 -17.70 16.30 -27.88
CA ASP A 141 -19.12 16.29 -28.26
C ASP A 141 -19.75 17.70 -28.12
N VAL A 142 -19.41 18.47 -27.08
CA VAL A 142 -19.82 19.87 -26.95
C VAL A 142 -19.21 20.76 -28.05
N ASN A 143 -17.93 20.55 -28.38
CA ASN A 143 -17.28 21.28 -29.48
C ASN A 143 -17.90 20.94 -30.85
N LYS A 144 -18.30 19.68 -31.04
CA LYS A 144 -19.03 19.23 -32.23
C LYS A 144 -20.42 19.88 -32.28
N TYR A 145 -21.14 19.94 -31.16
CA TYR A 145 -22.42 20.64 -31.06
C TYR A 145 -22.30 22.10 -31.49
N ARG A 146 -21.32 22.85 -30.97
CA ARG A 146 -21.03 24.24 -31.37
C ARG A 146 -20.78 24.39 -32.87
N LYS A 147 -20.02 23.47 -33.48
CA LYS A 147 -19.75 23.51 -34.93
C LYS A 147 -21.00 23.23 -35.76
N LEU A 148 -21.88 22.35 -35.30
CA LEU A 148 -23.11 21.98 -36.01
C LEU A 148 -24.18 23.07 -35.93
N THR A 149 -24.34 23.70 -34.75
CA THR A 149 -25.25 24.84 -34.56
C THR A 149 -24.81 26.04 -35.39
N ASN A 150 -23.52 26.37 -35.40
CA ASN A 150 -22.99 27.46 -36.23
C ASN A 150 -23.13 27.20 -37.74
N LYS A 151 -23.18 25.93 -38.17
CA LYS A 151 -23.38 25.53 -39.57
C LYS A 151 -24.86 25.39 -39.98
N LEU A 152 -25.82 25.72 -39.09
CA LEU A 152 -27.26 25.61 -39.33
C LEU A 152 -27.68 24.22 -39.88
N GLN A 153 -27.05 23.15 -39.39
CA GLN A 153 -27.39 21.79 -39.81
C GLN A 153 -28.74 21.32 -39.22
N SER A 154 -29.33 20.26 -39.81
CA SER A 154 -30.67 19.77 -39.48
C SER A 154 -30.97 19.69 -37.98
N GLY A 155 -32.10 20.27 -37.55
CA GLY A 155 -32.49 20.40 -36.14
C GLY A 155 -32.56 19.08 -35.35
N ASP A 156 -32.88 17.96 -35.99
CA ASP A 156 -33.00 16.66 -35.31
C ASP A 156 -31.65 16.12 -34.83
N LYS A 157 -30.59 16.29 -35.63
CA LYS A 157 -29.22 15.89 -35.23
C LYS A 157 -28.69 16.74 -34.08
N ILE A 158 -29.06 18.02 -34.06
CA ILE A 158 -28.67 18.97 -33.01
C ILE A 158 -29.39 18.60 -31.70
N ARG A 159 -30.69 18.29 -31.76
CA ARG A 159 -31.48 17.85 -30.60
C ARG A 159 -30.99 16.53 -30.00
N GLN A 160 -30.65 15.54 -30.82
CA GLN A 160 -30.13 14.28 -30.29
C GLN A 160 -28.82 14.49 -29.54
N LEU A 161 -27.90 15.26 -30.13
CA LEU A 161 -26.61 15.58 -29.50
C LEU A 161 -26.80 16.41 -28.21
N GLU A 162 -27.82 17.26 -28.16
CA GLU A 162 -28.24 18.01 -26.97
C GLU A 162 -28.64 17.09 -25.80
N VAL A 163 -29.42 16.05 -26.09
CA VAL A 163 -29.85 15.05 -25.10
C VAL A 163 -28.63 14.26 -24.62
N ASP A 164 -27.82 13.77 -25.56
CA ASP A 164 -26.63 12.98 -25.24
C ASP A 164 -25.66 13.76 -24.34
N ILE A 165 -25.36 15.03 -24.67
CA ILE A 165 -24.49 15.90 -23.86
C ILE A 165 -25.06 16.11 -22.45
N ARG A 166 -26.38 16.25 -22.31
CA ARG A 166 -27.00 16.46 -21.00
C ARG A 166 -26.91 15.21 -20.13
N ASP A 167 -27.08 14.03 -20.71
CA ASP A 167 -26.92 12.76 -20.02
C ASP A 167 -25.46 12.55 -19.60
N GLU A 168 -24.50 12.93 -20.45
CA GLU A 168 -23.08 12.89 -20.13
C GLU A 168 -22.69 13.86 -18.99
N ASP A 169 -23.23 15.08 -18.94
CA ASP A 169 -22.97 16.04 -17.85
C ASP A 169 -23.50 15.51 -16.50
N ASN A 170 -24.67 14.88 -16.49
CA ASN A 170 -25.23 14.24 -15.29
C ASN A 170 -24.35 13.08 -14.79
N GLU A 171 -23.86 12.25 -15.71
CA GLU A 171 -22.98 11.13 -15.36
C GLU A 171 -21.60 11.61 -14.86
N LEU A 172 -21.05 12.67 -15.47
CA LEU A 172 -19.82 13.31 -14.98
C LEU A 172 -19.97 13.80 -13.54
N ASP A 173 -21.09 14.43 -13.20
CA ASP A 173 -21.36 14.90 -11.84
C ASP A 173 -21.55 13.74 -10.85
N ARG A 174 -22.12 12.61 -11.28
CA ARG A 174 -22.18 11.39 -10.47
C ARG A 174 -20.77 10.86 -10.18
N GLN A 175 -19.95 10.69 -11.21
CA GLN A 175 -18.60 10.17 -11.10
C GLN A 175 -17.68 11.06 -10.25
N LYS A 176 -17.85 12.40 -10.31
CA LYS A 176 -17.14 13.34 -9.43
C LYS A 176 -17.42 13.06 -7.96
N LYS A 177 -18.69 12.86 -7.59
CA LYS A 177 -19.08 12.57 -6.18
C LYS A 177 -18.52 11.24 -5.71
N ASP A 178 -18.56 10.22 -6.54
CA ASP A 178 -18.00 8.90 -6.20
C ASP A 178 -16.48 8.97 -6.04
N ARG A 179 -15.78 9.73 -6.90
CA ARG A 179 -14.34 9.95 -6.81
C ARG A 179 -13.91 10.63 -5.51
N ILE A 180 -14.69 11.61 -5.03
CA ILE A 180 -14.40 12.29 -3.75
C ILE A 180 -14.45 11.27 -2.59
N LYS A 181 -15.48 10.43 -2.55
CA LYS A 181 -15.58 9.36 -1.53
C LYS A 181 -14.43 8.36 -1.61
N GLN A 182 -14.01 8.01 -2.83
CA GLN A 182 -12.86 7.12 -3.03
C GLN A 182 -11.56 7.76 -2.53
N LEU A 183 -11.35 9.06 -2.78
CA LEU A 183 -10.20 9.81 -2.25
C LEU A 183 -10.18 9.82 -0.73
N GLU A 184 -11.31 10.10 -0.09
CA GLU A 184 -11.44 10.08 1.37
C GLU A 184 -11.09 8.69 1.94
N SER A 185 -11.63 7.63 1.34
CA SER A 185 -11.31 6.24 1.70
C SER A 185 -9.82 5.92 1.53
N LEU A 186 -9.19 6.42 0.46
CA LEU A 186 -7.76 6.22 0.20
C LEU A 186 -6.89 6.94 1.25
N ILE A 187 -7.27 8.14 1.67
CA ILE A 187 -6.57 8.90 2.72
C ILE A 187 -6.63 8.14 4.05
N GLU A 188 -7.78 7.60 4.43
CA GLU A 188 -7.91 6.83 5.67
C GLU A 188 -7.07 5.55 5.66
N GLU A 189 -6.98 4.85 4.53
CA GLU A 189 -6.11 3.67 4.39
C GLU A 189 -4.62 4.04 4.43
N GLY A 190 -4.25 5.19 3.84
CA GLY A 190 -2.90 5.72 3.97
C GLY A 190 -2.50 5.95 5.44
N LYS A 191 -3.42 6.51 6.25
CA LYS A 191 -3.19 6.68 7.70
C LYS A 191 -3.01 5.35 8.43
N LEU A 192 -3.68 4.28 8.00
CA LEU A 192 -3.50 2.95 8.58
C LEU A 192 -2.08 2.42 8.30
N VAL A 193 -1.58 2.59 7.07
CA VAL A 193 -0.19 2.26 6.72
C VAL A 193 0.79 3.06 7.60
N ASP A 194 0.61 4.37 7.71
CA ASP A 194 1.44 5.23 8.56
C ASP A 194 1.42 4.79 10.04
N ALA A 195 0.24 4.44 10.56
CA ALA A 195 0.09 3.95 11.93
C ALA A 195 0.83 2.63 12.15
N THR A 196 0.82 1.70 11.19
CA THR A 196 1.58 0.44 11.28
C THR A 196 3.09 0.68 11.28
N TRP A 197 3.58 1.61 10.46
CA TRP A 197 4.98 2.03 10.47
C TRP A 197 5.39 2.65 11.80
N MET A 198 4.55 3.52 12.37
CA MET A 198 4.84 4.15 13.66
C MET A 198 4.91 3.13 14.79
N LYS A 199 4.01 2.14 14.82
CA LYS A 199 4.07 1.03 15.78
C LYS A 199 5.39 0.26 15.66
N LEU A 200 5.81 -0.08 14.44
CA LEU A 200 7.06 -0.80 14.23
C LEU A 200 8.28 0.05 14.63
N LYS A 201 8.27 1.34 14.30
CA LYS A 201 9.33 2.28 14.68
C LYS A 201 9.47 2.39 16.20
N ASP A 202 8.36 2.50 16.91
CA ASP A 202 8.38 2.65 18.37
C ASP A 202 8.83 1.35 19.04
N PHE A 203 8.40 0.19 18.52
CA PHE A 203 8.98 -1.10 18.91
C PHE A 203 10.50 -1.11 18.73
N ILE A 204 11.03 -0.79 17.54
CA ILE A 204 12.48 -0.81 17.27
C ILE A 204 13.26 0.08 18.25
N LYS A 205 12.74 1.27 18.59
CA LYS A 205 13.38 2.17 19.56
C LYS A 205 13.56 1.54 20.94
N GLU A 206 12.60 0.74 21.39
CA GLU A 206 12.67 0.06 22.69
C GLU A 206 13.79 -1.00 22.74
N PHE A 207 14.25 -1.51 21.58
CA PHE A 207 15.35 -2.49 21.49
C PHE A 207 16.70 -1.88 21.12
N SER A 208 16.74 -0.62 20.68
CA SER A 208 17.99 0.10 20.42
C SER A 208 18.48 0.79 21.69
N PHE A 209 19.06 0.01 22.62
CA PHE A 209 19.84 0.48 23.75
C PHE A 209 21.06 -0.40 23.98
#